data_AF-A0A1H1DQ14-F1
#
_entry.id   AF-A0A1H1DQ14-F1
#
_cell.length_a   1.000
_cell.length_b   1.000
_cell.length_c   1.000
_cell.angle_alpha   90.00
_cell.angle_beta   90.00
_cell.angle_gamma   90.00
#
_symmetry.space_group_name_H-M   'P 1'
#
loop_
_entity.id
_entity.type
_entity.pdbx_description
1 polymer ?
#
loop_
_entity_poly.entity_id
_entity_poly.type
_entity_poly.pdbx_seq_one_letter_code
_entity_poly.pdbx_strand_id
1 'polypeptide(L)'
;MRYFSAFFFSLSVLIVLPAAADNFELAHQAMCEKMKVCAVETMKRENGDSPINGAIRVMLAQQLDQACVAMKADFNEARSVAGGLEKAAACMNSLSAKTCVALNNMEDDPNTKECTEFQQLSVQ
;
A
#
# COMPACT_ATOMS: atom_id res chain seq x y z
N MET A 1 -31.92 -0.10 -52.94
CA MET A 1 -31.61 -1.04 -51.82
C MET A 1 -30.11 -1.28 -51.89
N ARG A 2 -29.21 -0.63 -51.11
CA ARG A 2 -28.84 -0.89 -49.69
C ARG A 2 -28.86 -2.41 -49.44
N TYR A 3 -27.76 -3.14 -49.27
CA TYR A 3 -26.69 -3.09 -48.25
C TYR A 3 -25.38 -3.61 -48.90
N PHE A 4 -24.24 -2.91 -48.92
CA PHE A 4 -23.33 -2.50 -47.83
C PHE A 4 -22.70 -3.64 -47.03
N SER A 5 -21.36 -3.58 -46.97
CA SER A 5 -20.43 -4.24 -46.05
C SER A 5 -19.93 -5.65 -46.37
N ALA A 6 -18.79 -5.65 -47.07
CA ALA A 6 -17.74 -6.63 -46.88
C ALA A 6 -17.45 -6.80 -45.38
N PHE A 7 -17.61 -8.03 -44.89
CA PHE A 7 -17.25 -8.45 -43.54
C PHE A 7 -15.72 -8.49 -43.43
N PHE A 8 -15.10 -7.32 -43.29
CA PHE A 8 -13.75 -7.20 -42.73
C PHE A 8 -13.87 -7.53 -41.24
N PHE A 9 -13.83 -8.82 -40.90
CA PHE A 9 -13.68 -9.29 -39.54
C PHE A 9 -12.24 -8.98 -39.09
N SER A 10 -11.97 -7.69 -38.85
CA SER A 10 -10.75 -7.23 -38.19
C SER A 10 -10.83 -7.69 -36.74
N LEU A 11 -10.28 -8.88 -36.51
CA LEU A 11 -10.04 -9.44 -35.19
C LEU A 11 -8.96 -8.58 -34.51
N SER A 12 -9.39 -7.45 -33.96
CA SER A 12 -8.60 -6.63 -33.06
C SER A 12 -8.44 -7.43 -31.77
N VAL A 13 -7.39 -8.26 -31.72
CA VAL A 13 -6.93 -8.88 -30.48
C VAL A 13 -6.52 -7.74 -29.56
N LEU A 14 -7.45 -7.33 -28.69
CA LEU A 14 -7.17 -6.52 -27.52
C LEU A 14 -6.23 -7.36 -26.63
N ILE A 15 -4.94 -7.17 -26.83
CA ILE A 15 -3.92 -7.60 -25.88
C ILE A 15 -4.18 -6.79 -24.61
N VAL A 16 -4.96 -7.36 -23.70
CA VAL A 16 -5.07 -6.88 -22.32
C VAL A 16 -3.73 -7.23 -21.66
N LEU A 17 -2.76 -6.32 -21.73
CA LEU A 17 -1.60 -6.42 -20.88
C LEU A 17 -2.07 -6.28 -19.43
N PRO A 18 -1.75 -7.24 -18.54
CA PRO A 18 -1.92 -7.00 -17.11
C PRO A 18 -1.02 -5.80 -16.78
N ALA A 19 -1.61 -4.70 -16.31
CA ALA A 19 -0.85 -3.60 -15.76
C ALA A 19 -0.04 -4.16 -14.59
N ALA A 20 1.26 -4.40 -14.81
CA ALA A 20 2.17 -4.78 -13.75
C ALA A 20 2.21 -3.60 -12.77
N ALA A 21 1.63 -3.80 -11.59
CA ALA A 21 1.76 -2.83 -10.51
C ALA A 21 3.25 -2.61 -10.26
N ASP A 22 3.67 -1.35 -10.19
CA ASP A 22 5.07 -1.03 -9.91
C ASP A 22 5.45 -1.48 -8.48
N ASN A 23 6.75 -1.65 -8.22
CA ASN A 23 7.24 -2.13 -6.93
C ASN A 23 6.80 -1.25 -5.76
N PHE A 24 6.58 0.04 -6.00
CA PHE A 24 6.09 0.96 -4.98
C PHE A 24 4.62 0.71 -4.66
N GLU A 25 3.77 0.49 -5.66
CA GLU A 25 2.36 0.15 -5.47
C GLU A 25 2.20 -1.14 -4.65
N LEU A 26 3.01 -2.17 -4.96
CA LEU A 26 2.99 -3.44 -4.23
C LEU A 26 3.41 -3.26 -2.78
N ALA A 27 4.48 -2.50 -2.53
CA ALA A 27 4.97 -2.22 -1.19
C ALA A 27 3.97 -1.36 -0.37
N HIS A 28 3.33 -0.39 -1.02
CA HIS A 28 2.28 0.44 -0.43
C HIS A 28 1.08 -0.42 0.00
N GLN A 29 0.57 -1.27 -0.90
CA GLN A 29 -0.54 -2.17 -0.60
C GLN A 29 -0.18 -3.14 0.53
N ALA A 30 1.03 -3.72 0.51
CA ALA A 30 1.49 -4.60 1.57
C ALA A 30 1.55 -3.92 2.94
N MET A 31 2.08 -2.69 3.00
CA MET A 31 2.12 -1.90 4.23
C MET A 31 0.71 -1.52 4.71
N CYS A 32 -0.18 -1.18 3.80
CA CYS A 32 -1.57 -0.88 4.09
C CYS A 32 -2.34 -2.05 4.71
N GLU A 33 -2.22 -3.23 4.11
CA GLU A 33 -2.81 -4.43 4.69
C GLU A 33 -2.17 -4.79 6.03
N LYS A 34 -0.85 -4.56 6.17
CA LYS A 34 -0.17 -4.75 7.45
C LYS A 34 -0.76 -3.87 8.56
N MET A 35 -0.99 -2.58 8.29
CA MET A 35 -1.58 -1.65 9.26
C MET A 35 -2.98 -2.09 9.69
N LYS A 36 -3.82 -2.56 8.75
CA LYS A 36 -5.16 -3.12 9.05
C LYS A 36 -5.08 -4.33 9.97
N VAL A 37 -4.20 -5.27 9.64
CA VAL A 37 -4.00 -6.48 10.45
C VAL A 37 -3.53 -6.10 11.86
N CYS A 38 -2.55 -5.20 11.96
CA CYS A 38 -2.00 -4.79 13.24
C CYS A 38 -3.00 -4.02 14.11
N ALA A 39 -3.83 -3.17 13.51
CA ALA A 39 -4.88 -2.47 14.26
C ALA A 39 -5.93 -3.43 14.82
N VAL A 40 -6.34 -4.45 14.05
CA VAL A 40 -7.23 -5.51 14.54
C VAL A 40 -6.59 -6.34 15.64
N GLU A 41 -5.30 -6.65 15.52
CA GLU A 41 -4.55 -7.39 16.53
C GLU A 41 -4.40 -6.60 17.84
N THR A 42 -4.09 -5.30 17.77
CA THR A 42 -4.03 -4.40 18.93
C THR A 42 -5.37 -4.35 19.65
N MET A 43 -6.46 -4.13 18.93
CA MET A 43 -7.78 -4.08 19.56
C MET A 43 -8.18 -5.42 20.19
N LYS A 44 -7.79 -6.56 19.61
CA LYS A 44 -8.01 -7.87 20.23
C LYS A 44 -7.21 -8.02 21.52
N ARG A 45 -5.95 -7.56 21.54
CA ARG A 45 -5.12 -7.56 22.75
C ARG A 45 -5.71 -6.69 23.85
N GLU A 46 -6.25 -5.53 23.50
CA GLU A 46 -6.83 -4.56 24.45
C GLU A 46 -8.22 -4.96 24.95
N ASN A 47 -9.07 -5.51 24.08
CA ASN A 47 -10.44 -5.92 24.44
C ASN A 47 -10.53 -7.38 24.95
N GLY A 48 -9.42 -8.11 24.98
CA GLY A 48 -9.37 -9.53 25.35
C GLY A 48 -10.24 -10.39 24.43
N ASP A 49 -11.03 -11.28 25.02
CA ASP A 49 -11.93 -12.19 24.29
C ASP A 49 -13.23 -11.51 23.81
N SER A 50 -13.43 -10.22 24.11
CA SER A 50 -14.63 -9.52 23.65
C SER A 50 -14.59 -9.41 22.11
N PRO A 51 -15.56 -10.02 21.40
CA PRO A 51 -15.54 -10.02 19.96
C PRO A 51 -15.73 -8.60 19.44
N ILE A 52 -14.72 -8.09 18.74
CA ILE A 52 -14.88 -6.89 17.92
C ILE A 52 -15.96 -7.20 16.90
N ASN A 53 -17.12 -6.56 17.03
CA ASN A 53 -18.24 -6.79 16.14
C ASN A 53 -17.86 -6.40 14.70
N GLY A 54 -18.56 -6.98 13.72
CA GLY A 54 -18.26 -6.75 12.30
C GLY A 54 -18.34 -5.28 11.89
N ALA A 55 -19.24 -4.50 12.50
CA ALA A 55 -19.40 -3.09 12.20
C ALA A 55 -18.14 -2.27 12.56
N ILE A 56 -17.55 -2.50 13.74
CA ILE A 56 -16.32 -1.82 14.16
C ILE A 56 -15.15 -2.18 13.24
N ARG A 57 -15.04 -3.45 12.83
CA ARG A 57 -13.99 -3.87 11.88
C ARG A 57 -14.10 -3.18 10.53
N VAL A 58 -15.33 -3.06 10.02
CA VAL A 58 -15.59 -2.37 8.74
C VAL A 58 -15.26 -0.89 8.85
N MET A 59 -15.68 -0.23 9.94
CA MET A 59 -15.35 1.18 10.17
C MET A 59 -13.85 1.42 10.26
N LEU A 60 -13.12 0.56 10.98
CA LEU A 60 -11.67 0.68 11.09
C LEU A 60 -10.97 0.44 9.74
N ALA A 61 -11.39 -0.58 8.99
CA ALA A 61 -10.84 -0.87 7.67
C ALA A 61 -11.00 0.34 6.75
N GLN A 62 -12.17 0.99 6.76
CA GLN A 62 -12.43 2.19 5.97
C GLN A 62 -11.56 3.38 6.38
N GLN A 63 -11.36 3.62 7.68
CA GLN A 63 -10.45 4.67 8.15
C GLN A 63 -9.01 4.40 7.72
N LEU A 64 -8.55 3.15 7.84
CA LEU A 64 -7.21 2.76 7.44
C LEU A 64 -7.03 2.80 5.92
N ASP A 65 -8.06 2.50 5.13
CA ASP A 65 -8.05 2.70 3.69
C ASP A 65 -7.86 4.18 3.32
N GLN A 66 -8.56 5.08 4.00
CA GLN A 66 -8.39 6.53 3.78
C GLN A 66 -6.98 7.00 4.19
N ALA A 67 -6.47 6.53 5.33
CA ALA A 67 -5.12 6.82 5.78
C ALA A 67 -4.07 6.28 4.78
N CYS A 68 -4.32 5.11 4.21
CA CYS A 68 -3.49 4.52 3.17
C CYS A 68 -3.44 5.33 1.89
N VAL A 69 -4.59 5.85 1.43
CA VAL A 69 -4.66 6.74 0.28
C VAL A 69 -3.89 8.03 0.56
N ALA A 70 -4.03 8.60 1.75
CA ALA A 70 -3.27 9.79 2.16
C ALA A 70 -1.76 9.52 2.19
N MET A 71 -1.33 8.41 2.81
CA MET A 71 0.07 7.99 2.86
C MET A 71 0.67 7.86 1.45
N LYS A 72 -0.08 7.30 0.50
CA LYS A 72 0.38 7.22 -0.90
C LYS A 72 0.66 8.60 -1.50
N ALA A 73 -0.16 9.59 -1.14
CA ALA A 73 0.01 10.96 -1.61
C ALA A 73 1.26 11.62 -1.03
N ASP A 74 1.66 11.29 0.20
CA ASP A 74 2.90 11.79 0.83
C ASP A 74 4.16 11.34 0.07
N PHE A 75 4.11 10.20 -0.60
CA PHE A 75 5.20 9.72 -1.46
C PHE A 75 5.21 10.34 -2.87
N ASN A 76 4.28 11.24 -3.21
CA ASN A 76 4.33 11.92 -4.51
C ASN A 76 5.62 12.73 -4.69
N GLU A 77 6.16 13.27 -3.60
CA GLU A 77 7.45 13.96 -3.63
C GLU A 77 8.60 13.02 -4.01
N ALA A 78 8.56 11.76 -3.58
CA ALA A 78 9.53 10.72 -3.95
C ALA A 78 9.54 10.41 -5.46
N ARG A 79 8.46 10.73 -6.18
CA ARG A 79 8.39 10.58 -7.65
C ARG A 79 9.27 11.59 -8.38
N SER A 80 9.59 12.72 -7.74
CA SER A 80 10.39 13.79 -8.34
C SER A 80 11.90 13.52 -8.24
N VAL A 81 12.31 12.54 -7.44
CA VAL A 81 13.72 12.20 -7.18
C VAL A 81 14.07 10.87 -7.84
N ALA A 82 15.21 10.82 -8.53
CA ALA A 82 15.69 9.58 -9.15
C ALA A 82 15.87 8.47 -8.09
N GLY A 83 15.21 7.33 -8.29
CA GLY A 83 15.20 6.21 -7.35
C GLY A 83 14.37 6.44 -6.07
N GLY A 84 13.64 7.57 -5.96
CA GLY A 84 12.88 7.89 -4.75
C GLY A 84 11.75 6.89 -4.46
N LEU A 85 11.00 6.49 -5.49
CA LEU A 85 9.98 5.46 -5.36
C LEU A 85 10.55 4.09 -4.97
N GLU A 86 11.75 3.73 -5.43
CA GLU A 86 12.40 2.46 -5.07
C GLU A 86 12.83 2.46 -3.60
N LYS A 87 13.39 3.56 -3.10
CA LYS A 87 13.74 3.70 -1.68
C LYS A 87 12.50 3.74 -0.79
N ALA A 88 11.44 4.42 -1.23
CA ALA A 88 10.14 4.41 -0.54
C ALA A 88 9.57 2.98 -0.44
N ALA A 89 9.60 2.23 -1.55
CA ALA A 89 9.16 0.84 -1.58
C ALA A 89 9.99 -0.04 -0.64
N ALA A 90 11.32 0.13 -0.62
CA ALA A 90 12.21 -0.59 0.28
C ALA A 90 11.89 -0.30 1.76
N CYS A 91 11.67 0.97 2.12
CA CYS A 91 11.24 1.37 3.46
C CYS A 91 9.92 0.68 3.84
N MET A 92 8.87 0.81 3.01
CA MET A 92 7.56 0.19 3.28
C MET A 92 7.65 -1.33 3.42
N ASN A 93 8.41 -2.00 2.56
CA ASN A 93 8.63 -3.45 2.65
C ASN A 93 9.33 -3.83 3.96
N SER A 94 10.39 -3.12 4.34
CA SER A 94 11.13 -3.37 5.59
C SER A 94 10.24 -3.23 6.84
N LEU A 95 9.32 -2.24 6.83
CA LEU A 95 8.35 -2.05 7.90
C LEU A 95 7.28 -3.13 7.89
N SER A 96 6.71 -3.46 6.72
CA SER A 96 5.65 -4.47 6.60
C SER A 96 6.10 -5.87 7.10
N ALA A 97 7.40 -6.16 7.02
CA ALA A 97 8.02 -7.39 7.51
C ALA A 97 8.11 -7.47 9.05
N LYS A 98 8.05 -6.34 9.77
CA LYS A 98 8.09 -6.32 11.24
C LYS A 98 6.80 -6.91 11.84
N THR A 99 6.86 -7.35 13.09
CA THR A 99 5.65 -7.78 13.82
C THR A 99 4.79 -6.58 14.18
N CYS A 100 3.51 -6.78 14.46
CA CYS A 100 2.62 -5.69 14.88
C CYS A 100 3.07 -5.05 16.20
N VAL A 101 3.63 -5.83 17.12
CA VAL A 101 4.25 -5.31 18.34
C VAL A 101 5.43 -4.39 18.02
N ALA A 102 6.32 -4.80 17.11
CA ALA A 102 7.46 -3.99 16.72
C ALA A 102 7.06 -2.73 15.93
N LEU A 103 5.99 -2.79 15.14
CA LEU A 103 5.45 -1.62 14.42
C LEU A 103 4.75 -0.63 15.36
N ASN A 104 4.05 -1.13 16.39
CA ASN A 104 3.35 -0.27 17.34
C ASN A 104 4.30 0.34 18.39
N ASN A 105 5.48 -0.27 18.60
CA ASN A 105 6.49 0.17 19.57
C ASN A 105 7.70 0.81 18.88
N MET A 106 7.52 1.50 17.75
CA MET A 106 8.62 2.14 17.00
C MET A 106 9.36 3.26 17.76
N GLU A 107 8.97 3.59 18.99
CA GLU A 107 9.75 4.43 19.90
C GLU A 107 11.15 3.84 20.21
N ASP A 108 11.30 2.50 20.11
CA ASP A 108 12.55 1.79 20.46
C ASP A 108 13.46 1.43 19.25
N ASP A 109 12.96 1.50 18.01
CA ASP A 109 13.72 1.22 16.78
C ASP A 109 13.40 2.30 15.73
N PRO A 110 14.14 3.43 15.75
CA PRO A 110 13.62 4.69 15.23
C PRO A 110 13.42 4.73 13.72
N ASN A 111 13.99 3.82 12.93
CA ASN A 111 13.67 3.58 11.51
C ASN A 111 14.56 2.45 11.01
N THR A 112 14.07 1.63 10.07
CA THR A 112 14.93 0.67 9.37
C THR A 112 16.00 1.39 8.55
N LYS A 113 17.05 0.67 8.15
CA LYS A 113 18.09 1.20 7.26
C LYS A 113 17.47 1.77 5.98
N GLU A 114 16.49 1.05 5.42
CA GLU A 114 15.78 1.41 4.20
C GLU A 114 14.95 2.70 4.38
N CYS A 115 14.30 2.88 5.53
CA CYS A 115 13.58 4.11 5.83
C CYS A 115 14.51 5.29 6.08
N THR A 116 15.69 5.06 6.66
CA THR A 116 16.72 6.10 6.79
C THR A 116 17.22 6.55 5.42
N GLU A 117 17.50 5.62 4.51
CA GLU A 117 17.94 5.92 3.14
C GLU A 117 16.88 6.66 2.32
N PHE A 118 15.59 6.39 2.57
CA PHE A 118 14.48 7.13 1.99
C PHE A 118 14.39 8.56 2.55
N GLN A 119 14.45 8.75 3.87
CA GLN A 119 14.37 10.07 4.53
C GLN A 119 15.49 11.02 4.11
N GLN A 120 16.67 10.51 3.78
CA GLN A 120 17.77 11.32 3.27
C GLN A 120 17.47 11.97 1.91
N LEU A 121 16.42 11.53 1.19
CA LEU A 121 15.97 12.17 -0.05
C LEU A 121 15.13 13.43 0.19
N SER A 122 14.46 13.54 1.34
CA SER A 122 13.58 14.67 1.71
C SER A 122 14.29 15.81 2.47
N VAL A 123 15.60 15.69 2.70
CA VAL A 123 16.43 16.69 3.42
C VAL A 123 17.42 17.41 2.47
N GLN A 124 17.24 17.27 1.15
CA GLN A 124 18.07 17.95 0.13
C GLN A 124 17.40 19.20 -0.42
#